data_AF-A0A7L9C6G3-F1
#
_entry.id   AF-A0A7L9C6G3-F1
#
_cell.length_a   1.000
_cell.length_b   1.000
_cell.length_c   1.000
_cell.angle_alpha   90.00
_cell.angle_beta   90.00
_cell.angle_gamma   90.00
#
_symmetry.space_group_name_H-M   'P 1'
#
loop_
_entity.id
_entity.type
_entity.pdbx_description
1 polymer ?
#
loop_
_entity_poly.entity_id
_entity_poly.type
_entity_poly.pdbx_seq_one_letter_code
_entity_poly.pdbx_strand_id
1 'polypeptide(L)'
;MVRKSLFAGLIAGICVIAAHGFAEDKLKEEKEKSELAKIMGEIDKNYKAAERISGYYKYNDNDWSDLAEASANIVQLTKVVISKFSRPDDKKYQDLNKSMLSEAEKMLEVTKRRNEKGALEDAQWQVRRLRQTCAVCHKHLGIHLYPQLYPGKKDELQPGQEEIPAPKETGVPKDW
;
A
#
# COMPACT_ATOMS: atom_id res chain seq x y z
N MET A 1 -15.21 -55.14 46.10
CA MET A 1 -14.11 -54.88 45.15
C MET A 1 -14.71 -54.25 43.89
N VAL A 2 -14.04 -53.24 43.33
CA VAL A 2 -14.27 -52.55 42.04
C VAL A 2 -15.41 -51.50 41.98
N ARG A 3 -15.02 -50.21 42.01
CA ARG A 3 -15.82 -49.08 41.53
C ARG A 3 -15.05 -48.35 40.41
N LYS A 4 -15.49 -48.65 39.18
CA LYS A 4 -15.60 -47.84 37.95
C LYS A 4 -14.57 -46.73 37.68
N SER A 5 -13.81 -46.97 36.62
CA SER A 5 -13.05 -46.03 35.80
C SER A 5 -13.93 -44.95 35.17
N LEU A 6 -13.66 -43.67 35.45
CA LEU A 6 -14.20 -42.51 34.73
C LEU A 6 -13.17 -41.37 34.77
N PHE A 7 -12.12 -41.42 33.94
CA PHE A 7 -11.19 -40.28 33.76
C PHE A 7 -10.52 -40.28 32.37
N ALA A 8 -11.29 -40.54 31.30
CA ALA A 8 -10.76 -40.49 29.92
C ALA A 8 -11.52 -39.53 28.98
N GLY A 9 -12.41 -38.68 29.51
CA GLY A 9 -13.28 -37.82 28.68
C GLY A 9 -12.87 -36.35 28.53
N LEU A 10 -11.91 -35.84 29.31
CA LEU A 10 -11.71 -34.39 29.45
C LEU A 10 -10.60 -33.79 28.57
N ILE A 11 -9.73 -34.61 27.96
CA ILE A 11 -8.56 -34.10 27.21
C ILE A 11 -8.88 -33.89 25.71
N ALA A 12 -9.87 -34.59 25.16
CA ALA A 12 -10.22 -34.47 23.74
C ALA A 12 -11.02 -33.18 23.40
N GLY A 13 -11.71 -32.58 24.36
CA GLY A 13 -12.50 -31.35 24.14
C GLY A 13 -11.68 -30.08 24.00
N ILE A 14 -10.52 -30.00 24.66
CA ILE A 14 -9.67 -28.80 24.67
C ILE A 14 -8.91 -28.63 23.34
N CYS A 15 -8.47 -29.73 22.72
CA CYS A 15 -7.76 -29.69 21.44
C CYS A 15 -8.66 -29.25 20.26
N VAL A 16 -9.95 -29.58 20.29
CA VAL A 16 -10.89 -29.21 19.20
C VAL A 16 -11.23 -27.72 19.24
N ILE A 17 -11.38 -27.12 20.43
CA ILE A 17 -11.69 -25.69 20.59
C ILE A 17 -10.50 -24.83 20.13
N ALA A 18 -9.26 -25.24 20.47
CA ALA A 18 -8.06 -24.53 20.02
C ALA A 18 -7.94 -24.52 18.48
N ALA A 19 -8.17 -25.66 17.81
CA ALA A 19 -8.08 -25.76 16.36
C ALA A 19 -9.12 -24.89 15.62
N HIS A 20 -10.32 -24.72 16.18
CA HIS A 20 -11.34 -23.84 15.60
C HIS A 20 -10.98 -22.35 15.75
N GLY A 21 -10.45 -21.95 16.92
CA GLY A 21 -9.98 -20.57 17.13
C GLY A 21 -8.83 -20.18 16.19
N PHE A 22 -7.84 -21.06 16.01
CA PHE A 22 -6.74 -20.83 15.07
C PHE A 22 -7.18 -20.77 13.60
N ALA A 23 -8.20 -21.54 13.21
CA ALA A 23 -8.74 -21.52 11.86
C ALA A 23 -9.55 -20.23 11.58
N GLU A 24 -10.36 -19.78 12.54
CA GLU A 24 -11.10 -18.50 12.45
C GLU A 24 -10.16 -17.29 12.41
N ASP A 25 -9.12 -17.27 13.25
CA ASP A 25 -8.13 -16.18 13.25
C ASP A 25 -7.38 -16.10 11.91
N LYS A 26 -6.99 -17.24 11.34
CA LYS A 26 -6.33 -17.28 10.02
C LYS A 26 -7.25 -16.80 8.90
N LEU A 27 -8.51 -17.22 8.88
CA LEU A 27 -9.52 -16.75 7.91
C LEU A 27 -9.77 -15.24 8.03
N LYS A 28 -9.81 -14.72 9.26
CA LYS A 28 -9.98 -13.30 9.52
C LYS A 28 -8.77 -12.48 9.06
N GLU A 29 -7.56 -12.98 9.31
CA GLU A 29 -6.30 -12.37 8.86
C GLU A 29 -6.19 -12.36 7.32
N GLU A 30 -6.53 -13.46 6.65
CA GLU A 30 -6.53 -13.53 5.18
C GLU A 30 -7.55 -12.57 4.56
N LYS A 31 -8.74 -12.45 5.15
CA LYS A 31 -9.77 -11.50 4.72
C LYS A 31 -9.32 -10.05 4.90
N GLU A 32 -8.71 -9.73 6.03
CA GLU A 32 -8.15 -8.39 6.29
C GLU A 32 -7.05 -8.04 5.28
N LYS A 33 -6.11 -8.98 5.02
CA LYS A 33 -5.07 -8.79 4.00
C LYS A 33 -5.65 -8.57 2.61
N SER A 34 -6.67 -9.34 2.23
CA SER A 34 -7.36 -9.18 0.94
C SER A 34 -8.03 -7.81 0.81
N GLU A 35 -8.64 -7.30 1.89
CA GLU A 35 -9.29 -6.00 1.88
C GLU A 35 -8.29 -4.84 1.83
N LEU A 36 -7.23 -4.91 2.65
CA LEU A 36 -6.15 -3.93 2.62
C LEU A 36 -5.49 -3.87 1.24
N ALA A 37 -5.23 -5.03 0.62
CA ALA A 37 -4.66 -5.11 -0.73
C ALA A 37 -5.53 -4.40 -1.77
N LYS A 38 -6.86 -4.56 -1.71
CA LYS A 38 -7.80 -3.86 -2.60
C LYS A 38 -7.74 -2.34 -2.42
N ILE A 39 -7.73 -1.86 -1.18
CA ILE A 39 -7.63 -0.42 -0.89
C ILE A 39 -6.29 0.14 -1.39
N MET A 40 -5.18 -0.58 -1.17
CA MET A 40 -3.87 -0.19 -1.68
C MET A 40 -3.81 -0.18 -3.21
N GLY A 41 -4.50 -1.12 -3.87
CA GLY A 41 -4.66 -1.12 -5.32
C GLY A 41 -5.41 0.12 -5.85
N GLU A 42 -6.50 0.53 -5.19
CA GLU A 42 -7.21 1.76 -5.55
C GLU A 42 -6.38 3.02 -5.27
N ILE A 43 -5.60 3.05 -4.18
CA ILE A 43 -4.64 4.11 -3.91
C ILE A 43 -3.60 4.20 -5.04
N ASP A 44 -3.00 3.08 -5.45
CA ASP A 44 -2.02 3.02 -6.53
C ASP A 44 -2.60 3.51 -7.87
N LYS A 45 -3.84 3.11 -8.19
CA LYS A 45 -4.55 3.59 -9.38
C LYS A 45 -4.71 5.12 -9.39
N ASN A 46 -5.16 5.70 -8.27
CA ASN A 46 -5.31 7.15 -8.16
C ASN A 46 -3.94 7.86 -8.17
N TYR A 47 -2.93 7.29 -7.52
CA TYR A 47 -1.57 7.81 -7.56
C TYR A 47 -1.03 7.84 -9.00
N LYS A 48 -1.19 6.76 -9.78
CA LYS A 48 -0.76 6.68 -11.18
C LYS A 48 -1.48 7.70 -12.07
N ALA A 49 -2.74 7.99 -11.81
CA ALA A 49 -3.46 9.05 -12.50
C ALA A 49 -2.82 10.42 -12.25
N ALA A 50 -2.51 10.74 -10.98
CA ALA A 50 -1.82 11.97 -10.60
C ALA A 50 -0.37 12.04 -11.12
N GLU A 51 0.35 10.92 -11.08
CA GLU A 51 1.73 10.78 -11.57
C GLU A 51 1.81 11.08 -13.07
N ARG A 52 0.89 10.52 -13.87
CA ARG A 52 0.80 10.78 -15.31
C ARG A 52 0.68 12.28 -15.60
N ILE A 53 -0.20 12.97 -14.87
CA ILE A 53 -0.45 14.41 -15.05
C ILE A 53 0.77 15.23 -14.60
N SER A 54 1.47 14.80 -13.56
CA SER A 54 2.65 15.49 -13.01
C SER A 54 3.81 15.69 -13.99
N GLY A 55 3.84 14.95 -15.10
CA GLY A 55 4.83 15.12 -16.16
C GLY A 55 4.54 16.25 -17.14
N TYR A 56 3.35 16.85 -17.11
CA TYR A 56 2.96 17.86 -18.10
C TYR A 56 3.54 19.24 -17.80
N TYR A 57 3.83 20.00 -18.85
CA TYR A 57 4.33 21.38 -18.75
C TYR A 57 3.22 22.43 -18.54
N LYS A 58 1.95 22.04 -18.77
CA LYS A 58 0.75 22.85 -18.52
C LYS A 58 -0.41 21.92 -18.21
N TYR A 59 -1.34 22.37 -17.36
CA TYR A 59 -2.57 21.64 -17.05
C TYR A 59 -3.76 22.38 -17.65
N ASN A 60 -4.62 21.66 -18.35
CA ASN A 60 -5.95 22.13 -18.71
C ASN A 60 -6.95 21.88 -17.56
N ASP A 61 -8.20 22.32 -17.71
CA ASP A 61 -9.22 22.16 -16.67
C ASP A 61 -9.51 20.68 -16.33
N ASN A 62 -9.44 19.77 -17.31
CA ASN A 62 -9.62 18.34 -17.07
C ASN A 62 -8.43 17.77 -16.28
N ASP A 63 -7.20 18.16 -16.59
CA ASP A 63 -6.01 17.72 -15.84
C ASP A 63 -6.11 18.16 -14.36
N TRP A 64 -6.60 19.38 -14.10
CA TRP A 64 -6.86 19.86 -12.75
C TRP A 64 -7.99 19.09 -12.05
N SER A 65 -9.05 18.76 -12.79
CA SER A 65 -10.17 17.97 -12.28
C SER A 65 -9.72 16.56 -11.91
N ASP A 66 -8.99 15.88 -12.80
CA ASP A 66 -8.46 14.54 -12.59
C ASP A 66 -7.50 14.51 -11.38
N LEU A 67 -6.64 15.52 -11.24
CA LEU A 67 -5.76 15.64 -10.07
C LEU A 67 -6.56 15.83 -8.79
N ALA A 68 -7.61 16.65 -8.80
CA ALA A 68 -8.46 16.88 -7.64
C ALA A 68 -9.20 15.60 -7.22
N GLU A 69 -9.79 14.89 -8.18
CA GLU A 69 -10.47 13.61 -7.95
C GLU A 69 -9.51 12.57 -7.37
N ALA A 70 -8.36 12.37 -8.03
CA ALA A 70 -7.35 11.43 -7.56
C ALA A 70 -6.87 11.76 -6.14
N SER A 71 -6.62 13.04 -5.84
CA SER A 71 -6.21 13.48 -4.51
C SER A 71 -7.28 13.20 -3.46
N ALA A 72 -8.55 13.53 -3.75
CA ALA A 72 -9.66 13.30 -2.84
C ALA A 72 -9.86 11.80 -2.55
N ASN A 73 -9.76 10.95 -3.58
CA ASN A 73 -9.85 9.51 -3.41
C ASN A 73 -8.73 8.96 -2.52
N ILE A 74 -7.48 9.40 -2.74
CA ILE A 74 -6.35 8.98 -1.91
C ILE A 74 -6.55 9.41 -0.46
N VAL A 75 -7.03 10.64 -0.21
CA VAL A 75 -7.34 11.12 1.14
C VAL A 75 -8.36 10.23 1.84
N GLN A 76 -9.48 9.91 1.16
CA GLN A 76 -10.53 9.07 1.74
C GLN A 76 -10.04 7.65 2.01
N LEU A 77 -9.37 7.03 1.04
CA LEU A 77 -8.84 5.68 1.19
C LEU A 77 -7.78 5.60 2.29
N THR A 78 -6.90 6.60 2.40
CA THR A 78 -5.87 6.65 3.46
C THR A 78 -6.51 6.79 4.85
N LYS A 79 -7.60 7.55 4.99
CA LYS A 79 -8.38 7.62 6.25
C LYS A 79 -8.97 6.26 6.63
N VAL A 80 -9.40 5.46 5.66
CA VAL A 80 -9.84 4.07 5.89
C VAL A 80 -8.66 3.20 6.32
N VAL A 81 -7.50 3.30 5.66
CA VAL A 81 -6.28 2.56 6.04
C VAL A 81 -5.91 2.83 7.50
N ILE A 82 -5.84 4.11 7.90
CA ILE A 82 -5.46 4.52 9.25
C ILE A 82 -6.44 3.98 10.30
N SER A 83 -7.74 4.05 10.03
CA SER A 83 -8.76 3.70 11.01
C SER A 83 -8.98 2.19 11.13
N LYS A 84 -8.94 1.45 10.02
CA LYS A 84 -9.30 0.03 9.97
C LYS A 84 -8.11 -0.93 10.06
N PHE A 85 -6.94 -0.52 9.59
CA PHE A 85 -5.75 -1.38 9.50
C PHE A 85 -4.62 -0.86 10.39
N SER A 86 -4.98 -0.33 11.56
CA SER A 86 -4.01 0.20 12.51
C SER A 86 -3.10 -0.89 13.06
N ARG A 87 -1.79 -0.65 13.06
CA ARG A 87 -0.79 -1.43 13.79
C ARG A 87 -0.31 -0.62 15.00
N PRO A 88 -0.91 -0.78 16.20
CA PRO A 88 -0.58 0.06 17.35
C PRO A 88 0.86 -0.11 17.82
N ASP A 89 1.42 -1.31 17.66
CA ASP A 89 2.79 -1.64 18.06
C ASP A 89 3.85 -1.21 17.03
N ASP A 90 3.41 -0.68 15.87
CA ASP A 90 4.29 -0.17 14.83
C ASP A 90 4.09 1.34 14.65
N LYS A 91 4.73 2.11 15.54
CA LYS A 91 4.66 3.58 15.51
C LYS A 91 5.09 4.15 14.15
N LYS A 92 6.11 3.55 13.52
CA LYS A 92 6.64 4.03 12.24
C LYS A 92 5.62 3.84 11.11
N TYR A 93 4.93 2.71 11.07
CA TYR A 93 3.81 2.50 10.15
C TYR A 93 2.72 3.57 10.33
N GLN A 94 2.35 3.87 11.58
CA GLN A 94 1.34 4.89 11.88
C GLN A 94 1.75 6.29 11.41
N ASP A 95 2.99 6.69 11.70
CA ASP A 95 3.51 8.00 11.30
C ASP A 95 3.61 8.12 9.77
N LEU A 96 3.96 7.04 9.07
CA LEU A 96 4.04 7.01 7.61
C LEU A 96 2.66 7.11 6.96
N ASN A 97 1.64 6.42 7.48
CA ASN A 97 0.27 6.59 7.00
C ASN A 97 -0.26 8.02 7.22
N LYS A 98 0.04 8.63 8.38
CA LYS A 98 -0.31 10.04 8.63
C LYS A 98 0.41 11.00 7.68
N SER A 99 1.67 10.71 7.36
CA SER A 99 2.45 11.48 6.39
C SER A 99 1.84 11.38 4.99
N MET A 100 1.49 10.17 4.56
CA MET A 100 0.81 9.94 3.29
C MET A 100 -0.51 10.71 3.22
N LEU A 101 -1.32 10.66 4.29
CA LEU A 101 -2.56 11.43 4.37
C LEU A 101 -2.29 12.94 4.25
N SER A 102 -1.31 13.46 4.99
CA SER A 102 -0.99 14.88 4.96
C SER A 102 -0.52 15.36 3.58
N GLU A 103 0.35 14.61 2.90
CA GLU A 103 0.79 14.98 1.55
C GLU A 103 -0.35 14.85 0.52
N ALA A 104 -1.26 13.89 0.66
CA ALA A 104 -2.46 13.78 -0.19
C ALA A 104 -3.44 14.94 0.03
N GLU A 105 -3.64 15.39 1.28
CA GLU A 105 -4.46 16.55 1.60
C GLU A 105 -3.85 17.85 1.05
N LYS A 106 -2.52 18.00 1.12
CA LYS A 106 -1.81 19.12 0.47
C LYS A 106 -1.93 19.08 -1.05
N MET A 107 -1.85 17.89 -1.66
CA MET A 107 -2.05 17.72 -3.10
C MET A 107 -3.45 18.17 -3.52
N LEU A 108 -4.48 17.80 -2.75
CA LEU A 108 -5.86 18.26 -2.95
C LEU A 108 -6.00 19.77 -2.75
N GLU A 109 -5.32 20.35 -1.76
CA GLU A 109 -5.40 21.78 -1.50
C GLU A 109 -4.83 22.61 -2.65
N VAL A 110 -3.75 22.16 -3.29
CA VAL A 110 -3.17 22.85 -4.46
C VAL A 110 -4.19 22.99 -5.59
N THR A 111 -5.07 22.01 -5.80
CA THR A 111 -6.05 22.07 -6.90
C THR A 111 -7.09 23.16 -6.70
N LYS A 112 -7.38 23.55 -5.45
CA LYS A 112 -8.30 24.65 -5.13
C LYS A 112 -7.73 26.02 -5.48
N ARG A 113 -6.41 26.13 -5.55
CA ARG A 113 -5.68 27.35 -5.88
C ARG A 113 -5.00 27.29 -7.24
N ARG A 114 -5.55 26.49 -8.17
CA ARG A 114 -5.00 26.25 -9.51
C ARG A 114 -4.72 27.49 -10.36
N ASN A 115 -5.38 28.62 -10.05
CA ASN A 115 -5.21 29.88 -10.77
C ASN A 115 -4.08 30.75 -10.21
N GLU A 116 -3.43 30.33 -9.11
CA GLU A 116 -2.30 31.05 -8.52
C GLU A 116 -1.01 30.79 -9.30
N LYS A 117 -0.13 31.81 -9.31
CA LYS A 117 1.23 31.65 -9.85
C LYS A 117 1.99 30.60 -9.03
N GLY A 118 2.57 29.61 -9.70
CA GLY A 118 3.30 28.52 -9.05
C GLY A 118 2.45 27.29 -8.72
N ALA A 119 1.14 27.32 -8.96
CA ALA A 119 0.25 26.20 -8.61
C ALA A 119 0.60 24.90 -9.35
N LEU A 120 1.07 24.99 -10.60
CA LEU A 120 1.50 23.83 -11.37
C LEU A 120 2.72 23.17 -10.73
N GLU A 121 3.74 23.95 -10.41
CA GLU A 121 4.97 23.48 -9.79
C GLU A 121 4.68 22.88 -8.40
N ASP A 122 3.80 23.53 -7.63
CA ASP A 122 3.33 23.02 -6.35
C ASP A 122 2.59 21.69 -6.52
N ALA A 123 1.74 21.54 -7.53
CA ALA A 123 1.00 20.30 -7.80
C ALA A 123 1.98 19.16 -8.12
N GLN A 124 2.92 19.40 -9.03
CA GLN A 124 3.95 18.42 -9.37
C GLN A 124 4.84 18.09 -8.17
N TRP A 125 5.16 19.07 -7.33
CA TRP A 125 5.91 18.87 -6.09
C TRP A 125 5.15 17.95 -5.13
N GLN A 126 3.86 18.20 -4.89
CA GLN A 126 3.06 17.38 -3.98
C GLN A 126 2.92 15.92 -4.46
N VAL A 127 2.81 15.69 -5.77
CA VAL A 127 2.82 14.31 -6.32
C VAL A 127 4.14 13.60 -5.97
N ARG A 128 5.29 14.27 -6.10
CA ARG A 128 6.60 13.70 -5.73
C ARG A 128 6.71 13.45 -4.24
N ARG A 129 6.16 14.33 -3.41
CA ARG A 129 6.13 14.15 -1.96
C ARG A 129 5.29 12.95 -1.55
N LEU A 130 4.10 12.80 -2.14
CA LEU A 130 3.25 11.63 -1.92
C LEU A 130 3.99 10.34 -2.29
N ARG A 131 4.65 10.29 -3.46
CA ARG A 131 5.48 9.14 -3.87
C ARG A 131 6.55 8.78 -2.84
N GLN A 132 7.23 9.78 -2.26
CA GLN A 132 8.25 9.55 -1.23
C GLN A 132 7.65 8.87 0.01
N THR A 133 6.44 9.27 0.43
CA THR A 133 5.77 8.60 1.56
C THR A 133 5.47 7.13 1.27
N CYS A 134 4.99 6.81 0.05
CA CYS A 134 4.76 5.43 -0.39
C CYS A 134 6.06 4.62 -0.38
N ALA A 135 7.14 5.16 -0.94
CA ALA A 135 8.43 4.49 -1.01
C ALA A 135 9.01 4.16 0.38
N VAL A 136 8.93 5.10 1.33
CA VAL A 136 9.43 4.88 2.70
C VAL A 136 8.56 3.87 3.44
N CYS A 137 7.24 3.89 3.24
CA CYS A 137 6.33 2.89 3.80
C CYS A 137 6.60 1.49 3.26
N HIS A 138 6.75 1.34 1.94
CA HIS A 138 7.09 0.05 1.32
C HIS A 138 8.42 -0.49 1.83
N LYS A 139 9.45 0.35 1.95
CA LYS A 139 10.74 -0.05 2.53
C LYS A 139 10.60 -0.51 3.98
N HIS A 140 9.79 0.18 4.78
CA HIS A 140 9.55 -0.20 6.18
C HIS A 140 8.84 -1.56 6.29
N LEU A 141 7.89 -1.83 5.39
CA LEU A 141 7.12 -3.07 5.36
C LEU A 141 7.78 -4.21 4.58
N GLY A 142 8.96 -3.97 3.99
CA GLY A 142 9.65 -4.95 3.16
C GLY A 142 8.94 -5.26 1.83
N ILE A 143 8.11 -4.33 1.33
CA ILE A 143 7.37 -4.48 0.07
C ILE A 143 8.27 -4.05 -1.09
N HIS A 144 8.49 -4.94 -2.07
CA HIS A 144 9.25 -4.63 -3.28
C HIS A 144 8.31 -4.17 -4.39
N LEU A 145 8.44 -2.90 -4.78
CA LEU A 145 7.87 -2.41 -6.02
C LEU A 145 8.71 -2.94 -7.19
N TYR A 146 8.07 -3.64 -8.13
CA TYR A 146 8.73 -4.35 -9.24
C TYR A 146 9.64 -5.50 -8.78
N PRO A 147 9.08 -6.53 -8.13
CA PRO A 147 9.85 -7.66 -7.64
C PRO A 147 10.69 -8.37 -8.72
N GLN A 148 10.27 -8.28 -9.99
CA GLN A 148 11.04 -8.78 -11.13
C GLN A 148 12.43 -8.15 -11.29
N LEU A 149 12.68 -6.98 -10.69
CA LEU A 149 13.99 -6.32 -10.72
C LEU A 149 14.93 -6.81 -9.62
N TYR A 150 14.47 -7.67 -8.70
CA TYR A 150 15.24 -8.12 -7.55
C TYR A 150 15.47 -9.64 -7.60
N PRO A 151 16.74 -10.11 -7.49
CA PRO A 151 17.04 -11.53 -7.44
C PRO A 151 16.29 -12.26 -6.31
N GLY A 152 15.57 -13.33 -6.65
CA GLY A 152 14.88 -14.17 -5.67
C GLY A 152 13.53 -13.64 -5.15
N LYS A 153 12.96 -12.59 -5.76
CA LYS A 153 11.69 -11.98 -5.34
C LYS A 153 10.48 -12.28 -6.22
N LYS A 154 10.60 -13.27 -7.11
CA LYS A 154 9.60 -13.55 -8.17
C LYS A 154 8.22 -13.96 -7.63
N ASP A 155 8.17 -14.52 -6.44
CA ASP A 155 6.96 -14.90 -5.71
C ASP A 155 6.13 -13.71 -5.21
N GLU A 156 6.70 -12.50 -5.18
CA GLU A 156 6.02 -11.26 -4.80
C GLU A 156 5.31 -10.56 -5.99
N LEU A 157 5.34 -11.14 -7.20
CA LEU A 157 4.70 -10.59 -8.40
C LEU A 157 3.17 -10.45 -8.22
N GLN A 158 2.64 -9.26 -8.48
CA GLN A 158 1.20 -9.04 -8.48
C GLN A 158 0.55 -9.49 -9.81
N PRO A 159 -0.74 -9.90 -9.79
CA PRO A 159 -1.47 -10.26 -11.00
C PRO A 159 -1.41 -9.14 -12.06
N GLY A 160 -0.95 -9.47 -13.27
CA GLY A 160 -0.79 -8.53 -14.37
C GLY A 160 0.61 -7.88 -14.48
N GLN A 161 1.56 -8.24 -13.61
CA GLN A 161 2.97 -7.91 -13.81
C GLN A 161 3.66 -9.03 -14.59
N GLU A 162 4.14 -8.71 -15.79
CA GLU A 162 5.01 -9.60 -16.57
C GLU A 162 6.48 -9.44 -16.16
N GLU A 163 7.24 -10.52 -16.26
CA GLU A 163 8.69 -10.48 -16.04
C GLU A 163 9.32 -9.58 -17.12
N ILE A 164 9.86 -8.44 -16.72
CA ILE A 164 10.69 -7.63 -17.62
C ILE A 164 12.02 -8.37 -17.71
N PRO A 165 12.44 -8.87 -18.90
CA PRO A 165 13.71 -9.56 -19.03
C PRO A 165 14.81 -8.62 -18.54
N ALA A 166 15.72 -9.15 -17.71
CA ALA A 166 16.89 -8.40 -17.27
C ALA A 166 17.55 -7.76 -18.51
N PRO A 167 17.94 -6.47 -18.44
CA PRO A 167 18.69 -5.87 -19.53
C PRO A 167 19.84 -6.81 -19.85
N LYS A 168 19.95 -7.27 -21.10
CA LYS A 168 21.13 -8.02 -21.54
C LYS A 168 22.32 -7.16 -21.12
N GLU A 169 23.27 -7.73 -20.38
CA GLU A 169 24.49 -7.03 -20.01
C GLU A 169 25.06 -6.42 -21.27
N THR A 170 24.86 -5.12 -21.47
CA THR A 170 25.58 -4.40 -22.52
C THR A 170 26.98 -4.38 -21.96
N GLY A 171 27.89 -5.14 -22.57
CA GLY A 171 29.27 -5.28 -22.14
C GLY A 171 29.94 -3.93 -22.01
N VAL A 172 29.76 -3.30 -20.84
CA VAL A 172 30.50 -2.15 -20.38
C VAL A 172 31.91 -2.70 -20.16
N PRO A 173 32.91 -2.25 -20.94
CA PRO A 173 34.30 -2.61 -20.70
C PRO A 173 34.65 -2.30 -19.24
N LYS A 174 35.32 -3.24 -18.58
CA LYS A 174 35.64 -3.19 -17.14
C LYS A 174 36.68 -2.12 -16.75
N ASP A 175 36.94 -1.16 -17.63
CA ASP A 175 38.16 -0.35 -17.61
C ASP A 175 37.84 1.16 -17.71
N TRP A 176 36.77 1.63 -17.09
CA TRP A 176 36.48 3.07 -16.90
C TRP A 176 36.60 3.48 -15.44
#